data_AF-A0AAV3U9Y7-F1
#
_entry.id   AF-A0AAV3U9Y7-F1
#
_cell.length_a   1.000
_cell.length_b   1.000
_cell.length_c   1.000
_cell.angle_alpha   90.00
_cell.angle_beta   90.00
_cell.angle_gamma   90.00
#
_symmetry.space_group_name_H-M   'P 1'
#
loop_
_entity.id
_entity.type
_entity.pdbx_description
1 polymer ?
#
loop_
_entity_poly.entity_id
_entity_poly.type
_entity_poly.pdbx_seq_one_letter_code
_entity_poly.pdbx_strand_id
1 'polypeptide(L)'
;MSDNDNSIIFTDAMSGSTSAGLTGPGSQPAEVDGAELDILQLPSGMDTYDAPLLPEPEAVTHLQPAVARLNQLQRLMRNYSVEGNNIQIDLSDMDAHNKDLVDQVCGEGEVSILFGSHQEHRIQESVLAGIWRIQTLASNGQIVNDRLEVGPIPAMVKQVSFTGAQASINADLDNLPPGVLNAPSLVAEINEKIETFQTTGEEHTINLTLLPQTEEDLGFLANCLGQGKCTVLSRGYGNCRVTSTNTQNVWWVQYFNSQDKNILNSLEISTVPEVACAAAEDISDSTTRLYEILEIYQ
;
A
#
# COMPACT_ATOMS: atom_id res chain seq x y z
N MET A 1 -71.59 21.62 49.53
CA MET A 1 -72.09 21.95 48.19
C MET A 1 -71.50 20.90 47.27
N SER A 2 -72.28 19.84 47.04
CA SER A 2 -72.86 19.50 45.72
C SER A 2 -71.75 19.04 44.78
N ASP A 3 -71.55 17.76 44.50
CA ASP A 3 -72.44 16.72 43.96
C ASP A 3 -71.73 16.22 42.69
N ASN A 4 -71.88 14.92 42.45
CA ASN A 4 -71.43 14.18 41.29
C ASN A 4 -71.73 14.90 39.96
N ASP A 5 -70.89 14.67 38.95
CA ASP A 5 -71.47 14.12 37.73
C ASP A 5 -70.53 13.15 37.01
N ASN A 6 -71.14 12.04 36.62
CA ASN A 6 -70.55 10.85 36.03
C ASN A 6 -71.47 10.50 34.85
N SER A 7 -70.97 10.46 33.61
CA SER A 7 -71.67 9.73 32.54
C SER A 7 -70.72 9.40 31.36
N ILE A 8 -70.41 8.11 31.14
CA ILE A 8 -71.03 7.13 30.18
C ILE A 8 -70.33 7.21 28.80
N ILE A 9 -69.40 6.29 28.44
CA ILE A 9 -69.49 4.90 27.89
C ILE A 9 -70.07 4.81 26.46
N PHE A 10 -69.31 4.18 25.54
CA PHE A 10 -69.67 3.07 24.59
C PHE A 10 -68.56 2.94 23.50
N THR A 11 -67.65 1.94 23.57
CA THR A 11 -67.62 0.60 22.90
C THR A 11 -67.13 0.57 21.46
N ASP A 12 -65.99 -0.09 21.22
CA ASP A 12 -65.77 -1.33 20.42
C ASP A 12 -64.27 -1.43 20.04
N ALA A 13 -63.51 -2.34 20.64
CA ALA A 13 -63.30 -3.74 20.23
C ALA A 13 -62.39 -3.90 18.99
N MET A 14 -61.15 -4.38 19.20
CA MET A 14 -60.68 -5.70 18.72
C MET A 14 -59.19 -5.93 19.04
N SER A 15 -58.94 -7.00 19.81
CA SER A 15 -57.80 -7.95 19.79
C SER A 15 -56.36 -7.39 19.59
N GLY A 16 -55.39 -7.54 20.49
CA GLY A 16 -55.09 -8.69 21.34
C GLY A 16 -54.13 -9.66 20.64
N SER A 17 -52.81 -9.43 20.75
CA SER A 17 -51.76 -10.47 20.88
C SER A 17 -50.35 -9.85 20.79
N THR A 18 -49.74 -9.53 21.93
CA THR A 18 -48.27 -9.43 22.02
C THR A 18 -47.75 -10.81 22.43
N SER A 19 -47.32 -11.59 21.45
CA SER A 19 -46.56 -12.81 21.68
C SER A 19 -45.20 -12.46 22.27
N ALA A 20 -44.84 -13.19 23.33
CA ALA A 20 -43.47 -13.34 23.76
C ALA A 20 -42.66 -14.00 22.63
N GLY A 21 -41.62 -13.34 22.15
CA GLY A 21 -40.56 -13.93 21.32
C GLY A 21 -39.25 -13.84 22.11
N LEU A 22 -38.88 -14.90 22.81
CA LEU A 22 -37.84 -15.87 22.41
C LEU A 22 -36.46 -15.23 22.19
N THR A 23 -35.66 -15.22 23.25
CA THR A 23 -34.19 -15.08 23.21
C THR A 23 -33.59 -16.28 22.49
N GLY A 24 -33.02 -16.07 21.31
CA GLY A 24 -32.16 -17.05 20.63
C GLY A 24 -30.69 -16.89 21.05
N PRO A 25 -29.88 -17.96 21.04
CA PRO A 25 -28.44 -17.85 21.31
C PRO A 25 -27.78 -17.14 20.12
N GLY A 26 -27.24 -15.95 20.34
CA GLY A 26 -26.60 -15.16 19.28
C GLY A 26 -26.44 -13.66 19.54
N SER A 27 -26.97 -13.11 20.63
CA SER A 27 -26.76 -11.71 20.99
C SER A 27 -25.50 -11.55 21.84
N GLN A 28 -24.35 -11.51 21.18
CA GLN A 28 -23.13 -11.00 21.79
C GLN A 28 -23.23 -9.46 21.84
N PRO A 29 -23.01 -8.80 22.99
CA PRO A 29 -23.00 -7.35 23.05
C PRO A 29 -21.87 -6.82 22.15
N ALA A 30 -22.11 -5.70 21.48
CA ALA A 30 -21.08 -4.99 20.73
C ALA A 30 -19.90 -4.70 21.66
N GLU A 31 -18.76 -5.35 21.42
CA GLU A 31 -17.51 -4.98 22.05
C GLU A 31 -17.20 -3.54 21.64
N VAL A 32 -16.95 -2.73 22.66
CA VAL A 32 -16.56 -1.33 22.51
C VAL A 32 -15.20 -1.35 21.85
N ASP A 33 -15.17 -0.81 20.63
CA ASP A 33 -14.06 -0.79 19.69
C ASP A 33 -12.77 -0.30 20.35
N GLY A 34 -11.67 -0.91 19.89
CA GLY A 34 -10.36 -0.95 20.52
C GLY A 34 -9.69 0.42 20.67
N ALA A 35 -8.64 0.42 21.50
CA ALA A 35 -7.76 1.57 21.64
C ALA A 35 -7.15 1.90 20.28
N GLU A 36 -7.49 3.07 19.74
CA GLU A 36 -6.81 3.71 18.62
C GLU A 36 -5.31 3.74 18.90
N LEU A 37 -4.54 2.87 18.25
CA LEU A 37 -3.15 3.21 17.94
C LEU A 37 -3.22 4.53 17.19
N ASP A 38 -2.40 5.53 17.54
CA ASP A 38 -2.36 6.85 16.89
C ASP A 38 -2.02 6.67 15.40
N ILE A 39 -3.07 6.37 14.62
CA ILE A 39 -3.05 6.16 13.19
C ILE A 39 -3.10 7.55 12.61
N LEU A 40 -2.05 7.94 11.89
CA LEU A 40 -2.15 9.01 10.90
C LEU A 40 -3.36 8.69 10.01
N GLN A 41 -4.48 9.38 10.24
CA GLN A 41 -5.67 9.24 9.42
C GLN A 41 -5.31 9.66 8.00
N LEU A 42 -5.37 8.69 7.09
CA LEU A 42 -5.15 8.92 5.68
C LEU A 42 -6.42 9.57 5.09
N PRO A 43 -6.31 10.53 4.17
CA PRO A 43 -7.46 11.06 3.46
C PRO A 43 -8.18 9.92 2.71
N SER A 44 -9.45 9.71 2.99
CA SER A 44 -10.28 8.70 2.35
C SER A 44 -11.01 9.30 1.14
N GLY A 45 -10.55 8.92 -0.05
CA GLY A 45 -11.20 9.19 -1.32
C GLY A 45 -10.80 8.12 -2.33
N MET A 46 -11.78 7.49 -2.98
CA MET A 46 -11.54 6.79 -4.24
C MET A 46 -11.31 7.88 -5.28
N ASP A 47 -10.06 8.18 -5.60
CA ASP A 47 -9.74 9.03 -6.73
C ASP A 47 -10.28 8.33 -7.99
N THR A 48 -11.29 8.93 -8.62
CA THR A 48 -11.81 8.45 -9.89
C THR A 48 -10.72 8.69 -10.93
N TYR A 49 -10.42 7.70 -11.78
CA TYR A 49 -9.48 7.87 -12.88
C TYR A 49 -9.88 9.08 -13.74
N ASP A 50 -9.10 10.15 -13.64
CA ASP A 50 -9.18 11.31 -14.53
C ASP A 50 -8.09 11.15 -15.59
N ALA A 51 -8.49 11.20 -16.86
CA ALA A 51 -7.53 11.18 -17.95
C ALA A 51 -6.59 12.39 -17.81
N PRO A 52 -5.25 12.20 -17.87
CA PRO A 52 -4.32 13.31 -17.75
C PRO A 52 -4.60 14.37 -18.82
N LEU A 53 -4.72 15.62 -18.39
CA LEU A 53 -4.89 16.76 -19.28
C LEU A 53 -3.56 17.01 -20.00
N LEU A 54 -3.39 16.38 -21.15
CA LEU A 54 -2.21 16.56 -21.99
C LEU A 54 -2.25 17.93 -22.67
N PRO A 55 -1.13 18.67 -22.70
CA PRO A 55 -1.05 19.95 -23.39
C PRO A 55 -1.18 19.78 -24.90
N GLU A 56 -1.76 20.78 -25.57
CA GLU A 56 -1.87 20.78 -27.03
C GLU A 56 -0.48 20.81 -27.71
N PRO A 57 -0.31 20.23 -28.91
CA PRO A 57 0.99 20.11 -29.56
C PRO A 57 1.73 21.45 -29.77
N GLU A 58 0.99 22.53 -30.03
CA GLU A 58 1.60 23.86 -30.22
C GLU A 58 2.24 24.38 -28.93
N ALA A 59 1.70 24.00 -27.76
CA ALA A 59 2.16 24.43 -26.45
C ALA A 59 3.49 23.77 -26.05
N VAL A 60 3.82 22.59 -26.60
CA VAL A 60 5.04 21.85 -26.24
C VAL A 60 6.22 22.10 -27.19
N THR A 61 6.06 22.95 -28.20
CA THR A 61 7.10 23.23 -29.22
C THR A 61 8.45 23.69 -28.63
N HIS A 62 8.42 24.34 -27.46
CA HIS A 62 9.61 24.82 -26.74
C HIS A 62 10.15 23.82 -25.69
N LEU A 63 9.45 22.69 -25.47
CA LEU A 63 9.75 21.66 -24.46
C LEU A 63 10.44 20.43 -25.08
N GLN A 64 11.33 20.68 -26.03
CA GLN A 64 12.05 19.64 -26.77
C GLN A 64 12.85 18.67 -25.88
N PRO A 65 13.54 19.11 -24.80
CA PRO A 65 14.21 18.18 -23.89
C PRO A 65 13.27 17.14 -23.26
N ALA A 66 12.10 17.54 -22.79
CA ALA A 66 11.11 16.64 -22.21
C ALA A 66 10.57 15.63 -23.25
N VAL A 67 10.13 16.13 -24.40
CA VAL A 67 9.64 15.28 -25.51
C VAL A 67 10.73 14.28 -25.94
N ALA A 68 11.99 14.72 -26.05
CA ALA A 68 13.09 13.85 -26.43
C ALA A 68 13.37 12.74 -25.41
N ARG A 69 13.26 13.04 -24.10
CA ARG A 69 13.48 12.09 -23.01
C ARG A 69 12.34 11.10 -22.86
N LEU A 70 11.10 11.53 -23.04
CA LEU A 70 9.94 10.63 -23.08
C LEU A 70 10.00 9.70 -24.31
N ASN A 71 10.38 10.21 -25.48
CA ASN A 71 10.62 9.38 -26.67
C ASN A 71 11.82 8.43 -26.49
N GLN A 72 12.85 8.83 -25.73
CA GLN A 72 13.94 7.93 -25.35
C GLN A 72 13.43 6.81 -24.45
N LEU A 73 12.66 7.14 -23.41
CA LEU A 73 12.05 6.17 -22.49
C LEU A 73 11.20 5.16 -23.26
N GLN A 74 10.26 5.63 -24.08
CA GLN A 74 9.37 4.80 -24.89
C GLN A 74 10.14 3.81 -25.76
N ARG A 75 11.20 4.28 -26.45
CA ARG A 75 12.04 3.40 -27.29
C ARG A 75 12.76 2.31 -26.48
N LEU A 76 13.22 2.62 -25.26
CA LEU A 76 13.84 1.63 -24.38
C LEU A 76 12.81 0.61 -23.88
N MET A 77 11.60 1.06 -23.56
CA MET A 77 10.50 0.20 -23.08
C MET A 77 10.08 -0.84 -24.11
N ARG A 78 10.17 -0.55 -25.41
CA ARG A 78 9.79 -1.50 -26.50
C ARG A 78 10.49 -2.86 -26.46
N ASN A 79 11.68 -2.93 -25.87
CA ASN A 79 12.44 -4.18 -25.72
C ASN A 79 12.70 -4.51 -24.24
N TYR A 80 11.93 -3.91 -23.33
CA TYR A 80 12.06 -4.17 -21.91
C TYR A 80 11.56 -5.58 -21.56
N SER A 81 12.23 -6.21 -20.59
CA SER A 81 11.81 -7.46 -19.97
C SER A 81 11.97 -7.32 -18.47
N VAL A 82 10.99 -7.83 -17.71
CA VAL A 82 10.98 -7.81 -16.24
C VAL A 82 12.12 -8.62 -15.62
N GLU A 83 12.71 -9.56 -16.37
CA GLU A 83 13.91 -10.31 -15.96
C GLU A 83 15.20 -9.46 -16.07
N GLY A 84 15.14 -8.36 -16.83
CA GLY A 84 16.25 -7.45 -17.04
C GLY A 84 16.42 -6.41 -15.93
N ASN A 85 17.44 -5.57 -16.08
CA ASN A 85 17.60 -4.39 -15.22
C ASN A 85 16.54 -3.34 -15.56
N ASN A 86 16.09 -2.62 -14.53
CA ASN A 86 15.21 -1.47 -14.71
C ASN A 86 15.84 -0.44 -15.67
N ILE A 87 15.01 0.15 -16.53
CA ILE A 87 15.43 1.28 -17.37
C ILE A 87 15.51 2.51 -16.48
N GLN A 88 16.51 3.38 -16.69
CA GLN A 88 16.61 4.66 -15.98
C GLN A 88 16.81 5.80 -16.97
N ILE A 89 16.06 6.89 -16.77
CA ILE A 89 16.17 8.14 -17.52
C ILE A 89 16.34 9.28 -16.53
N ASP A 90 17.50 9.93 -16.57
CA ASP A 90 17.78 11.11 -15.76
C ASP A 90 17.06 12.35 -16.33
N LEU A 91 16.37 13.08 -15.46
CA LEU A 91 15.68 14.35 -15.73
C LEU A 91 16.29 15.51 -14.93
N SER A 92 17.38 15.29 -14.21
CA SER A 92 17.98 16.28 -13.31
C SER A 92 18.46 17.53 -14.05
N ASP A 93 18.82 17.39 -15.33
CA ASP A 93 19.26 18.46 -16.23
C ASP A 93 18.12 19.34 -16.79
N MET A 94 16.85 18.95 -16.58
CA MET A 94 15.70 19.69 -17.09
C MET A 94 15.34 20.91 -16.24
N ASP A 95 14.89 21.97 -16.93
CA ASP A 95 14.22 23.10 -16.30
C ASP A 95 12.80 22.75 -15.83
N ALA A 96 12.16 23.69 -15.12
CA ALA A 96 10.85 23.48 -14.53
C ALA A 96 9.74 23.21 -15.55
N HIS A 97 9.76 23.86 -16.72
CA HIS A 97 8.72 23.69 -17.74
C HIS A 97 8.81 22.31 -18.41
N ASN A 98 10.03 21.82 -18.63
CA ASN A 98 10.23 20.46 -19.15
C ASN A 98 9.83 19.39 -18.14
N LYS A 99 10.10 19.60 -16.85
CA LYS A 99 9.64 18.70 -15.79
C LYS A 99 8.12 18.66 -15.67
N ASP A 100 7.47 19.82 -15.77
CA ASP A 100 6.01 19.94 -15.76
C ASP A 100 5.34 19.13 -16.89
N LEU A 101 5.90 19.14 -18.11
CA LEU A 101 5.41 18.28 -19.19
C LEU A 101 5.55 16.79 -18.85
N VAL A 102 6.67 16.39 -18.25
CA VAL A 102 6.85 14.99 -17.83
C VAL A 102 5.84 14.61 -16.76
N ASP A 103 5.62 15.48 -15.79
CA ASP A 103 4.64 15.26 -14.72
C ASP A 103 3.21 15.17 -15.28
N GLN A 104 2.86 15.97 -16.30
CA GLN A 104 1.57 15.87 -17.00
C GLN A 104 1.41 14.57 -17.80
N VAL A 105 2.47 14.12 -18.49
CA VAL A 105 2.44 12.88 -19.27
C VAL A 105 2.39 11.64 -18.38
N CYS A 106 3.19 11.63 -17.31
CA CYS A 106 3.25 10.52 -16.37
C CYS A 106 2.05 10.51 -15.42
N GLY A 107 1.57 11.66 -14.96
CA GLY A 107 0.59 11.76 -13.89
C GLY A 107 1.05 11.09 -12.59
N GLU A 108 0.16 11.07 -11.60
CA GLU A 108 0.35 10.30 -10.36
C GLU A 108 -0.61 9.11 -10.34
N GLY A 109 -0.03 7.90 -10.30
CA GLY A 109 -0.77 6.67 -10.12
C GLY A 109 -1.15 6.40 -8.66
N GLU A 110 -1.69 5.22 -8.42
CA GLU A 110 -2.24 4.84 -7.12
C GLU A 110 -1.16 4.39 -6.11
N VAL A 111 0.03 4.03 -6.61
CA VAL A 111 1.10 3.44 -5.81
C VAL A 111 2.22 4.45 -5.52
N SER A 112 2.60 4.56 -4.25
CA SER A 112 3.72 5.39 -3.79
C SER A 112 4.60 4.61 -2.83
N ILE A 113 5.88 4.97 -2.76
CA ILE A 113 6.86 4.32 -1.89
C ILE A 113 7.57 5.36 -1.03
N LEU A 114 7.63 5.09 0.27
CA LEU A 114 8.29 5.90 1.27
C LEU A 114 9.53 5.16 1.80
N PHE A 115 10.66 5.87 1.87
CA PHE A 115 11.90 5.36 2.46
C PHE A 115 12.34 6.17 3.68
N GLY A 116 12.64 5.44 4.76
CA GLY A 116 13.23 5.96 5.99
C GLY A 116 12.32 6.94 6.75
N SER A 117 12.83 7.47 7.86
CA SER A 117 12.13 8.45 8.71
C SER A 117 12.18 9.88 8.18
N HIS A 118 13.09 10.18 7.26
CA HIS A 118 13.40 11.56 6.83
C HIS A 118 12.88 11.91 5.42
N GLN A 119 12.12 11.01 4.77
CA GLN A 119 11.54 11.23 3.44
C GLN A 119 12.57 11.71 2.40
N GLU A 120 13.78 11.15 2.44
CA GLU A 120 14.88 11.50 1.51
C GLU A 120 14.54 11.15 0.06
N HIS A 121 13.60 10.22 -0.14
CA HIS A 121 13.14 9.81 -1.45
C HIS A 121 11.63 9.99 -1.56
N ARG A 122 11.20 10.66 -2.63
CA ARG A 122 9.81 10.63 -3.10
C ARG A 122 9.74 9.70 -4.30
N ILE A 123 8.95 8.64 -4.17
CA ILE A 123 8.80 7.62 -5.18
C ILE A 123 7.32 7.44 -5.46
N GLN A 124 6.94 7.70 -6.69
CA GLN A 124 5.54 7.71 -7.12
C GLN A 124 5.46 6.94 -8.44
N GLU A 125 4.58 5.94 -8.49
CA GLU A 125 4.23 5.31 -9.75
C GLU A 125 3.40 6.28 -10.57
N SER A 126 3.61 6.29 -11.87
CA SER A 126 2.81 7.09 -12.80
C SER A 126 1.45 6.42 -13.07
N VAL A 127 0.56 7.06 -13.82
CA VAL A 127 -0.67 6.38 -14.30
C VAL A 127 -0.39 5.27 -15.32
N LEU A 128 0.86 5.19 -15.79
CA LEU A 128 1.42 4.13 -16.62
C LEU A 128 2.18 3.17 -15.69
N ALA A 129 1.58 2.01 -15.44
CA ALA A 129 2.11 0.97 -14.56
C ALA A 129 3.56 0.59 -14.87
N GLY A 130 4.35 0.46 -13.79
CA GLY A 130 5.77 0.17 -13.80
C GLY A 130 6.66 1.30 -14.31
N ILE A 131 6.12 2.50 -14.60
CA ILE A 131 6.92 3.72 -14.76
C ILE A 131 6.89 4.50 -13.44
N TRP A 132 8.06 4.69 -12.85
CA TRP A 132 8.24 5.29 -11.52
C TRP A 132 8.99 6.61 -11.62
N ARG A 133 8.49 7.63 -10.94
CA ARG A 133 9.22 8.87 -10.65
C ARG A 133 10.00 8.69 -9.36
N ILE A 134 11.31 8.93 -9.39
CA ILE A 134 12.17 8.84 -8.20
C ILE A 134 12.91 10.17 -8.03
N GLN A 135 12.57 10.88 -6.96
CA GLN A 135 13.19 12.13 -6.57
C GLN A 135 13.96 11.93 -5.27
N THR A 136 15.24 12.32 -5.27
CA THR A 136 16.06 12.36 -4.05
C THR A 136 16.15 13.80 -3.56
N LEU A 137 15.86 14.01 -2.29
CA LEU A 137 15.84 15.31 -1.64
C LEU A 137 17.06 15.48 -0.75
N ALA A 138 17.67 16.67 -0.78
CA ALA A 138 18.62 17.10 0.22
C ALA A 138 17.90 17.43 1.55
N SER A 139 18.68 17.59 2.63
CA SER A 139 18.16 17.93 3.96
C SER A 139 17.37 19.25 4.02
N ASN A 140 17.55 20.14 3.04
CA ASN A 140 16.79 21.39 2.89
C ASN A 140 15.50 21.24 2.06
N GLY A 141 15.16 20.02 1.63
CA GLY A 141 14.00 19.72 0.79
C GLY A 141 14.18 19.98 -0.70
N GLN A 142 15.37 20.40 -1.16
CA GLN A 142 15.63 20.55 -2.60
C GLN A 142 15.85 19.20 -3.27
N ILE A 143 15.26 19.02 -4.46
CA ILE A 143 15.50 17.85 -5.29
C ILE A 143 16.92 17.93 -5.86
N VAL A 144 17.75 16.94 -5.52
CA VAL A 144 19.15 16.83 -5.98
C VAL A 144 19.34 15.79 -7.08
N ASN A 145 18.41 14.84 -7.18
CA ASN A 145 18.37 13.85 -8.26
C ASN A 145 16.91 13.61 -8.62
N ASP A 146 16.64 13.53 -9.92
CA ASP A 146 15.30 13.41 -10.44
C ASP A 146 15.30 12.49 -11.66
N ARG A 147 14.66 11.33 -11.57
CA ARG A 147 14.70 10.32 -12.65
C ARG A 147 13.35 9.63 -12.85
N LEU A 148 13.20 9.07 -14.04
CA LEU A 148 12.22 8.02 -14.32
C LEU A 148 12.91 6.66 -14.28
N GLU A 149 12.22 5.67 -13.75
CA GLU A 149 12.66 4.28 -13.70
C GLU A 149 11.54 3.36 -14.20
N VAL A 150 11.85 2.41 -15.08
CA VAL A 150 10.87 1.42 -15.57
C VAL A 150 11.21 0.04 -15.06
N GLY A 151 10.26 -0.59 -14.39
CA GLY A 151 10.28 -1.98 -14.00
C GLY A 151 9.18 -2.33 -12.99
N PRO A 152 9.09 -3.61 -12.58
CA PRO A 152 8.05 -4.07 -11.66
C PRO A 152 8.00 -3.27 -10.37
N ILE A 153 9.17 -2.92 -9.84
CA ILE A 153 9.33 -2.05 -8.67
C ILE A 153 10.71 -1.36 -8.75
N PRO A 154 10.89 -0.15 -8.20
CA PRO A 154 12.18 0.53 -8.20
C PRO A 154 13.29 -0.34 -7.59
N ALA A 155 14.44 -0.38 -8.23
CA ALA A 155 15.56 -1.24 -7.86
C ALA A 155 16.01 -1.01 -6.41
N MET A 156 15.88 0.23 -5.92
CA MET A 156 16.22 0.57 -4.54
C MET A 156 15.37 -0.19 -3.50
N VAL A 157 14.13 -0.57 -3.82
CA VAL A 157 13.30 -1.39 -2.92
C VAL A 157 13.94 -2.74 -2.64
N LYS A 158 14.52 -3.37 -3.66
CA LYS A 158 15.24 -4.64 -3.48
C LYS A 158 16.59 -4.43 -2.79
N GLN A 159 17.25 -3.31 -3.07
CA GLN A 159 18.64 -3.07 -2.63
C GLN A 159 18.76 -2.58 -1.19
N VAL A 160 17.85 -1.71 -0.72
CA VAL A 160 18.06 -0.99 0.56
C VAL A 160 17.02 -1.24 1.65
N SER A 161 15.87 -1.86 1.34
CA SER A 161 14.77 -2.06 2.33
C SER A 161 15.22 -2.77 3.60
N PHE A 162 16.09 -3.77 3.46
CA PHE A 162 16.61 -4.59 4.57
C PHE A 162 18.07 -4.26 4.96
N THR A 163 18.63 -3.15 4.49
CA THR A 163 20.01 -2.77 4.88
C THR A 163 20.09 -2.53 6.39
N GLY A 164 20.81 -3.39 7.11
CA GLY A 164 20.94 -3.33 8.56
C GLY A 164 19.83 -4.04 9.35
N ALA A 165 18.93 -4.75 8.67
CA ALA A 165 17.94 -5.62 9.31
C ALA A 165 18.59 -6.83 10.00
N GLN A 166 17.93 -7.36 11.03
CA GLN A 166 18.36 -8.61 11.68
C GLN A 166 18.15 -9.81 10.75
N ALA A 167 19.07 -10.77 10.77
CA ALA A 167 18.98 -11.97 9.92
C ALA A 167 17.89 -12.96 10.38
N SER A 168 17.51 -12.90 11.66
CA SER A 168 16.46 -13.70 12.27
C SER A 168 15.93 -12.97 13.51
N ILE A 169 14.73 -13.33 13.94
CA ILE A 169 14.12 -12.79 15.16
C ILE A 169 14.83 -13.42 16.36
N ASN A 170 15.44 -12.60 17.20
CA ASN A 170 15.98 -13.02 18.49
C ASN A 170 15.12 -12.46 19.64
N ALA A 171 14.13 -13.26 20.07
CA ALA A 171 13.19 -12.90 21.13
C ALA A 171 13.30 -13.87 22.32
N ASP A 172 13.08 -13.36 23.53
CA ASP A 172 12.96 -14.19 24.73
C ASP A 172 11.58 -14.86 24.74
N LEU A 173 11.53 -16.11 24.25
CA LEU A 173 10.32 -16.91 24.19
C LEU A 173 9.99 -17.61 25.52
N ASP A 174 10.90 -17.56 26.51
CA ASP A 174 10.70 -18.15 27.83
C ASP A 174 9.97 -17.16 28.77
N ASN A 175 10.10 -15.85 28.53
CA ASN A 175 9.45 -14.80 29.32
C ASN A 175 8.50 -13.94 28.47
N LEU A 176 7.36 -14.52 28.11
CA LEU A 176 6.37 -13.84 27.28
C LEU A 176 5.54 -12.82 28.07
N PRO A 177 5.19 -11.67 27.47
CA PRO A 177 4.21 -10.75 28.04
C PRO A 177 2.85 -11.42 28.27
N PRO A 178 2.06 -10.97 29.28
CA PRO A 178 0.70 -11.45 29.46
C PRO A 178 -0.14 -11.27 28.19
N GLY A 179 -0.96 -12.27 27.84
CA GLY A 179 -1.83 -12.22 26.67
C GLY A 179 -1.20 -12.71 25.36
N VAL A 180 0.12 -12.89 25.31
CA VAL A 180 0.82 -13.52 24.19
C VAL A 180 0.64 -15.04 24.26
N LEU A 181 0.11 -15.63 23.20
CA LEU A 181 -0.25 -17.04 23.12
C LEU A 181 0.39 -17.72 21.90
N ASN A 182 0.13 -17.20 20.69
CA ASN A 182 0.50 -17.86 19.44
C ASN A 182 1.74 -17.26 18.76
N ALA A 183 2.14 -16.05 19.14
CA ALA A 183 3.33 -15.41 18.58
C ALA A 183 4.62 -16.23 18.67
N PRO A 184 4.91 -17.02 19.73
CA PRO A 184 6.14 -17.81 19.80
C PRO A 184 6.26 -18.85 18.68
N SER A 185 5.16 -19.52 18.32
CA SER A 185 5.14 -20.47 17.21
C SER A 185 5.35 -19.77 15.87
N LEU A 186 4.79 -18.57 15.71
CA LEU A 186 5.01 -17.74 14.53
C LEU A 186 6.45 -17.26 14.42
N VAL A 187 7.09 -16.86 15.51
CA VAL A 187 8.52 -16.50 15.53
C VAL A 187 9.38 -17.67 15.07
N ALA A 188 9.10 -18.89 15.55
CA ALA A 188 9.80 -20.09 15.10
C ALA A 188 9.60 -20.36 13.61
N GLU A 189 8.35 -20.27 13.11
CA GLU A 189 8.02 -20.44 11.69
C GLU A 189 8.73 -19.39 10.82
N ILE A 190 8.71 -18.11 11.20
CA ILE A 190 9.36 -17.03 10.47
C ILE A 190 10.87 -17.30 10.35
N ASN A 191 11.54 -17.66 11.46
CA ASN A 191 12.97 -17.96 11.44
C ASN A 191 13.30 -19.15 10.52
N GLU A 192 12.53 -20.24 10.58
CA GLU A 192 12.69 -21.38 9.67
C GLU A 192 12.51 -20.99 8.21
N LYS A 193 11.51 -20.14 7.91
CA LYS A 193 11.18 -19.73 6.55
C LYS A 193 12.15 -18.71 5.99
N ILE A 194 12.76 -17.86 6.82
CA ILE A 194 13.89 -17.04 6.41
C ILE A 194 15.07 -17.92 5.95
N GLU A 195 15.44 -18.95 6.72
CA GLU A 195 16.54 -19.85 6.37
C GLU A 195 16.24 -20.64 5.07
N THR A 196 15.01 -21.13 4.93
CA THR A 196 14.54 -21.78 3.71
C THR A 196 14.65 -20.84 2.51
N PHE A 197 14.08 -19.63 2.60
CA PHE A 197 14.11 -18.64 1.52
C PHE A 197 15.53 -18.27 1.11
N GLN A 198 16.46 -18.09 2.05
CA GLN A 198 17.86 -17.81 1.75
C GLN A 198 18.56 -18.94 0.97
N THR A 199 18.12 -20.19 1.18
CA THR A 199 18.74 -21.38 0.56
C THR A 199 18.09 -21.75 -0.77
N THR A 200 16.76 -21.64 -0.87
CA THR A 200 15.97 -22.16 -1.99
C THR A 200 15.34 -21.07 -2.86
N GLY A 201 15.18 -19.85 -2.32
CA GLY A 201 14.38 -18.79 -2.92
C GLY A 201 12.86 -19.03 -2.82
N GLU A 202 12.41 -20.04 -2.06
CA GLU A 202 10.99 -20.34 -1.88
C GLU A 202 10.34 -19.30 -0.97
N GLU A 203 9.42 -18.52 -1.54
CA GLU A 203 8.65 -17.51 -0.82
C GLU A 203 7.61 -18.17 0.08
N HIS A 204 7.28 -17.50 1.20
CA HIS A 204 6.32 -18.02 2.18
C HIS A 204 5.39 -16.92 2.70
N THR A 205 4.12 -17.25 2.87
CA THR A 205 3.11 -16.31 3.39
C THR A 205 2.44 -16.90 4.63
N ILE A 206 2.43 -16.12 5.71
CA ILE A 206 1.72 -16.41 6.95
C ILE A 206 0.49 -15.51 7.01
N ASN A 207 -0.70 -16.08 6.90
CA ASN A 207 -1.96 -15.33 7.00
C ASN A 207 -2.36 -15.19 8.47
N LEU A 208 -2.07 -14.04 9.08
CA LEU A 208 -2.36 -13.76 10.49
C LEU A 208 -3.88 -13.65 10.75
N THR A 209 -4.66 -13.18 9.78
CA THR A 209 -6.13 -13.05 9.91
C THR A 209 -6.83 -14.39 10.06
N LEU A 210 -6.28 -15.48 9.48
CA LEU A 210 -6.83 -16.83 9.59
C LEU A 210 -6.40 -17.57 10.85
N LEU A 211 -5.49 -17.00 11.64
CA LEU A 211 -5.00 -17.60 12.88
C LEU A 211 -5.70 -16.97 14.09
N PRO A 212 -5.90 -17.73 15.18
CA PRO A 212 -6.48 -17.19 16.41
C PRO A 212 -5.47 -16.31 17.16
N GLN A 213 -5.16 -15.13 16.65
CA GLN A 213 -4.20 -14.20 17.26
C GLN A 213 -4.88 -13.26 18.26
N THR A 214 -4.22 -12.99 19.39
CA THR A 214 -4.60 -11.90 20.29
C THR A 214 -3.99 -10.57 19.82
N GLU A 215 -4.48 -9.44 20.35
CA GLU A 215 -3.86 -8.15 20.10
C GLU A 215 -2.42 -8.11 20.64
N GLU A 216 -2.19 -8.78 21.78
CA GLU A 216 -0.87 -8.92 22.39
C GLU A 216 0.07 -9.75 21.52
N ASP A 217 -0.41 -10.79 20.83
CA ASP A 217 0.39 -11.55 19.87
C ASP A 217 0.89 -10.66 18.73
N LEU A 218 0.01 -9.85 18.14
CA LEU A 218 0.36 -8.93 17.06
C LEU A 218 1.34 -7.84 17.54
N GLY A 219 1.12 -7.29 18.73
CA GLY A 219 2.03 -6.32 19.34
C GLY A 219 3.40 -6.91 19.63
N PHE A 220 3.46 -8.16 20.13
CA PHE A 220 4.72 -8.86 20.33
C PHE A 220 5.46 -9.10 19.01
N LEU A 221 4.77 -9.59 17.98
CA LEU A 221 5.36 -9.78 16.65
C LEU A 221 5.89 -8.48 16.06
N ALA A 222 5.14 -7.38 16.15
CA ALA A 222 5.57 -6.05 15.71
C ALA A 222 6.85 -5.59 16.41
N ASN A 223 6.93 -5.79 17.73
CA ASN A 223 8.13 -5.45 18.49
C ASN A 223 9.34 -6.31 18.11
N CYS A 224 9.13 -7.61 17.92
CA CYS A 224 10.18 -8.56 17.56
C CYS A 224 10.72 -8.33 16.14
N LEU A 225 9.83 -8.10 15.17
CA LEU A 225 10.17 -7.86 13.77
C LEU A 225 10.77 -6.46 13.57
N GLY A 226 10.28 -5.47 14.33
CA GLY A 226 10.65 -4.07 14.20
C GLY A 226 10.18 -3.44 12.88
N GLN A 227 10.23 -2.11 12.82
CA GLN A 227 9.86 -1.36 11.63
C GLN A 227 11.08 -1.24 10.68
N GLY A 228 10.90 -1.64 9.42
CA GLY A 228 11.91 -1.49 8.38
C GLY A 228 11.86 -0.11 7.72
N LYS A 229 12.56 0.03 6.60
CA LYS A 229 12.77 1.33 5.95
C LYS A 229 11.79 1.65 4.83
N CYS A 230 11.16 0.65 4.24
CA CYS A 230 10.33 0.78 3.05
C CYS A 230 8.85 0.58 3.41
N THR A 231 8.01 1.51 2.97
CA THR A 231 6.55 1.37 2.98
C THR A 231 6.01 1.67 1.59
N VAL A 232 5.35 0.70 0.98
CA VAL A 232 4.56 0.87 -0.25
C VAL A 232 3.12 1.08 0.15
N LEU A 233 2.51 2.11 -0.43
CA LEU A 233 1.10 2.46 -0.25
C LEU A 233 0.41 2.35 -1.61
N SER A 234 -0.58 1.47 -1.72
CA SER A 234 -1.47 1.40 -2.87
C SER A 234 -2.83 1.96 -2.47
N ARG A 235 -3.28 3.02 -3.15
CA ARG A 235 -4.56 3.72 -2.86
C ARG A 235 -5.71 3.28 -3.79
N GLY A 236 -5.45 2.28 -4.62
CA GLY A 236 -6.37 1.82 -5.65
C GLY A 236 -7.38 0.78 -5.22
N TYR A 237 -7.90 0.07 -6.23
CA TYR A 237 -8.66 -1.16 -6.00
C TYR A 237 -7.74 -2.20 -5.34
N GLY A 238 -8.06 -2.58 -4.11
CA GLY A 238 -7.16 -3.41 -3.30
C GLY A 238 -6.18 -2.60 -2.44
N ASN A 239 -6.65 -1.46 -1.90
CA ASN A 239 -5.94 -0.62 -0.93
C ASN A 239 -5.11 -1.46 0.04
N CYS A 240 -3.79 -1.36 -0.11
CA CYS A 240 -2.86 -2.16 0.67
C CYS A 240 -1.67 -1.34 1.14
N ARG A 241 -1.13 -1.77 2.27
CA ARG A 241 0.12 -1.28 2.85
C ARG A 241 1.08 -2.44 2.92
N VAL A 242 2.22 -2.30 2.25
CA VAL A 242 3.31 -3.26 2.28
C VAL A 242 4.49 -2.61 2.97
N THR A 243 4.87 -3.10 4.14
CA THR A 243 5.94 -2.52 4.95
C THR A 243 7.05 -3.53 5.16
N SER A 244 8.28 -3.17 4.81
CA SER A 244 9.44 -3.98 5.20
C SER A 244 9.56 -3.96 6.72
N THR A 245 9.90 -5.08 7.35
CA THR A 245 10.25 -5.11 8.77
C THR A 245 11.75 -4.84 8.98
N ASN A 246 12.19 -4.74 10.24
CA ASN A 246 13.61 -4.74 10.56
C ASN A 246 14.19 -6.16 10.62
N THR A 247 13.51 -7.16 10.04
CA THR A 247 13.96 -8.55 9.87
C THR A 247 14.09 -8.88 8.38
N GLN A 248 15.21 -9.49 8.01
CA GLN A 248 15.61 -9.74 6.64
C GLN A 248 14.52 -10.50 5.86
N ASN A 249 14.12 -9.94 4.72
CA ASN A 249 13.12 -10.49 3.79
C ASN A 249 11.70 -10.65 4.33
N VAL A 250 11.40 -10.19 5.55
CA VAL A 250 10.05 -10.24 6.10
C VAL A 250 9.32 -8.93 5.84
N TRP A 251 8.23 -9.03 5.10
CA TRP A 251 7.30 -7.96 4.78
C TRP A 251 6.01 -8.14 5.56
N TRP A 252 5.45 -7.02 6.01
CA TRP A 252 4.12 -6.98 6.61
C TRP A 252 3.15 -6.40 5.59
N VAL A 253 2.20 -7.21 5.15
CA VAL A 253 1.24 -6.89 4.10
C VAL A 253 -0.16 -6.81 4.70
N GLN A 254 -0.80 -5.66 4.50
CA GLN A 254 -2.10 -5.35 5.08
C GLN A 254 -3.04 -4.83 4.01
N TYR A 255 -4.24 -5.40 3.91
CA TYR A 255 -5.29 -4.91 3.02
C TYR A 255 -6.40 -4.26 3.82
N PHE A 256 -6.95 -3.20 3.25
CA PHE A 256 -8.00 -2.40 3.85
C PHE A 256 -9.22 -2.34 2.93
N ASN A 257 -10.41 -2.33 3.52
CA ASN A 257 -11.63 -2.06 2.77
C ASN A 257 -11.86 -0.55 2.58
N SER A 258 -12.97 -0.18 1.96
CA SER A 258 -13.35 1.23 1.73
C SER A 258 -13.70 2.03 2.99
N GLN A 259 -13.72 1.39 4.16
CA GLN A 259 -13.93 2.01 5.48
C GLN A 259 -12.63 2.00 6.31
N ASP A 260 -11.47 1.79 5.68
CA ASP A 260 -10.15 1.69 6.31
C ASP A 260 -10.03 0.56 7.36
N LYS A 261 -10.94 -0.42 7.34
CA LYS A 261 -10.85 -1.59 8.19
C LYS A 261 -9.90 -2.60 7.57
N ASN A 262 -8.92 -3.08 8.35
CA ASN A 262 -8.05 -4.17 7.95
C ASN A 262 -8.88 -5.45 7.71
N ILE A 263 -8.77 -6.00 6.50
CA ILE A 263 -9.50 -7.21 6.06
C ILE A 263 -8.59 -8.41 5.84
N LEU A 264 -7.29 -8.16 5.63
CA LEU A 264 -6.28 -9.20 5.53
C LEU A 264 -4.99 -8.66 6.11
N ASN A 265 -4.36 -9.48 6.94
CA ASN A 265 -3.11 -9.21 7.60
C ASN A 265 -2.19 -10.41 7.41
N SER A 266 -1.07 -10.22 6.73
CA SER A 266 -0.10 -11.28 6.44
C SER A 266 1.34 -10.83 6.67
N LEU A 267 2.18 -11.82 6.97
CA LEU A 267 3.64 -11.71 6.86
C LEU A 267 4.09 -12.48 5.64
N GLU A 268 4.93 -11.87 4.82
CA GLU A 268 5.47 -12.47 3.60
C GLU A 268 6.99 -12.50 3.67
N ILE A 269 7.58 -13.67 3.49
CA ILE A 269 9.02 -13.89 3.38
C ILE A 269 9.34 -13.99 1.89
N SER A 270 9.87 -12.90 1.33
CA SER A 270 10.11 -12.76 -0.11
C SER A 270 11.18 -11.70 -0.41
N THR A 271 11.56 -11.56 -1.68
CA THR A 271 12.41 -10.42 -2.10
C THR A 271 11.62 -9.12 -1.99
N VAL A 272 10.44 -9.11 -2.60
CA VAL A 272 9.42 -8.05 -2.55
C VAL A 272 8.08 -8.75 -2.76
N PRO A 273 7.01 -8.43 -2.01
CA PRO A 273 5.67 -8.95 -2.24
C PRO A 273 5.19 -8.70 -3.68
N GLU A 274 4.62 -9.73 -4.30
CA GLU A 274 4.13 -9.66 -5.69
C GLU A 274 3.08 -8.55 -5.86
N VAL A 275 2.23 -8.32 -4.85
CA VAL A 275 1.23 -7.25 -4.85
C VAL A 275 1.82 -5.83 -5.00
N ALA A 276 3.10 -5.63 -4.64
CA ALA A 276 3.77 -4.34 -4.79
C ALA A 276 4.44 -4.16 -6.16
N CYS A 277 4.43 -5.20 -7.02
CA CYS A 277 5.11 -5.20 -8.30
C CYS A 277 4.10 -5.01 -9.45
N ALA A 278 4.43 -4.13 -10.40
CA ALA A 278 3.72 -4.06 -11.68
C ALA A 278 3.98 -5.33 -12.50
N ALA A 279 2.92 -5.90 -13.08
CA ALA A 279 3.02 -7.10 -13.88
C ALA A 279 3.66 -6.80 -15.26
N ALA A 280 4.18 -7.84 -15.93
CA ALA A 280 4.87 -7.67 -17.20
C ALA A 280 3.91 -7.16 -18.30
N GLU A 281 2.67 -7.63 -18.28
CA GLU A 281 1.57 -7.20 -19.12
C GLU A 281 1.23 -5.72 -18.92
N ASP A 282 1.18 -5.24 -17.67
CA ASP A 282 0.84 -3.84 -17.35
C ASP A 282 1.94 -2.89 -17.84
N ILE A 283 3.20 -3.31 -17.75
CA ILE A 283 4.35 -2.55 -18.28
C ILE A 283 4.32 -2.54 -19.82
N SER A 284 3.95 -3.65 -20.45
CA SER A 284 3.78 -3.74 -21.91
C SER A 284 2.65 -2.83 -22.39
N ASP A 285 1.51 -2.82 -21.70
CA ASP A 285 0.38 -1.94 -21.99
C ASP A 285 0.76 -0.48 -21.79
N SER A 286 1.49 -0.16 -20.71
CA SER A 286 2.05 1.17 -20.44
C SER A 286 3.02 1.63 -21.53
N THR A 287 3.79 0.72 -22.12
CA THR A 287 4.66 1.01 -23.26
C THR A 287 3.86 1.48 -24.48
N THR A 288 2.72 0.82 -24.74
CA THR A 288 1.81 1.15 -25.84
C THR A 288 1.11 2.48 -25.58
N ARG A 289 0.58 2.68 -24.36
CA ARG A 289 -0.09 3.92 -23.96
C ARG A 289 0.85 5.11 -24.01
N LEU A 290 2.10 4.97 -23.56
CA LEU A 290 3.11 6.03 -23.68
C LEU A 290 3.40 6.37 -25.16
N TYR A 291 3.43 5.37 -26.05
CA TYR A 291 3.59 5.63 -27.49
C TYR A 291 2.44 6.46 -28.05
N GLU A 292 1.19 6.08 -27.75
CA GLU A 292 -0.01 6.79 -28.21
C GLU A 292 -0.04 8.24 -27.69
N ILE A 293 0.32 8.45 -26.42
CA ILE A 293 0.44 9.78 -25.83
C ILE A 293 1.48 10.61 -26.58
N LEU A 294 2.64 10.04 -26.92
CA LEU A 294 3.73 10.78 -27.57
C LEU A 294 3.50 10.99 -29.07
N GLU A 295 2.61 10.25 -29.71
CA GLU A 295 2.27 10.40 -31.13
C GLU A 295 1.67 11.78 -31.43
N ILE A 296 0.98 12.40 -30.47
CA ILE A 296 0.38 13.74 -30.63
C ILE A 296 1.45 14.86 -30.73
N TYR A 297 2.68 14.59 -30.29
CA TYR A 297 3.79 15.56 -30.28
C TYR A 297 4.79 15.36 -31.42
N GLN A 298 4.48 14.48 -32.39
CA GLN A 298 5.35 14.16 -33.53
C GLN A 298 5.05 15.01 -34.77
#